data_AF-A0A7K4H6V8-F1
#
_entry.id   AF-A0A7K4H6V8-F1
#
_cell.length_a   1.000
_cell.length_b   1.000
_cell.length_c   1.000
_cell.angle_alpha   90.00
_cell.angle_beta   90.00
_cell.angle_gamma   90.00
#
_symmetry.space_group_name_H-M   'P 1'
#
loop_
_entity.id
_entity.type
_entity.pdbx_description
1 polymer ?
#
loop_
_entity_poly.entity_id
_entity_poly.type
_entity_poly.pdbx_seq_one_letter_code
_entity_poly.pdbx_strand_id
1 'polypeptide(L)'
;MKISNDIKLDFDDILLVPSRSPNASRKDVKLDRTYKFFHSNKEWNGLPVMAANMDTTGTFAMGSELLNFNAITCLNKHYSSEKIISFYQYSDCCSNVWVSAGMSNMDIIKLIEISNKLGYTPNICIDIANGYTEKFVGYCAMVREKFPEAIIMAGNVCTPEMVSELILHGGVDIVKVGIGPGSACTTRLKTGVGYPQLSAIIECSHAAHGLKSDEKRMGLICADGGCRLPADVCKAFAANADFVMLGGMLAGTDECEGEWEYEEHYVEEEVKVTGAMRTEK
;
A
#
# COMPACT_ATOMS: atom_id res chain seq x y z
N MET A 1 -2.84 -23.12 -11.52
CA MET A 1 -2.60 -21.80 -12.15
C MET A 1 -3.63 -21.59 -13.26
N LYS A 2 -4.21 -20.39 -13.33
CA LYS A 2 -5.19 -20.00 -14.36
C LYS A 2 -4.45 -19.25 -15.45
N ILE A 3 -4.60 -19.67 -16.71
CA ILE A 3 -4.17 -18.89 -17.87
C ILE A 3 -5.42 -18.14 -18.35
N SER A 4 -5.39 -16.81 -18.30
CA SER A 4 -6.43 -15.97 -18.89
C SER A 4 -5.99 -15.61 -20.30
N ASN A 5 -6.88 -15.82 -21.26
CA ASN A 5 -6.64 -15.45 -22.66
C ASN A 5 -7.25 -14.09 -23.01
N ASP A 6 -7.88 -13.42 -22.05
CA ASP A 6 -8.47 -12.09 -22.24
C ASP A 6 -7.39 -11.02 -22.17
N ILE A 7 -7.54 -9.96 -22.97
CA ILE A 7 -6.64 -8.82 -22.91
C ILE A 7 -6.80 -8.14 -21.54
N LYS A 8 -5.67 -7.93 -20.87
CA LYS A 8 -5.57 -7.19 -19.62
C LYS A 8 -4.81 -5.89 -19.86
N LEU A 9 -5.23 -4.84 -19.17
CA LEU A 9 -4.78 -3.47 -19.36
C LEU A 9 -3.93 -3.03 -18.17
N ASP A 10 -2.92 -2.23 -18.45
CA ASP A 10 -2.14 -1.47 -17.48
C ASP A 10 -2.47 0.03 -17.59
N PHE A 11 -1.83 0.87 -16.77
CA PHE A 11 -2.13 2.31 -16.75
C PHE A 11 -1.89 2.99 -18.11
N ASP A 12 -0.88 2.57 -18.87
CA ASP A 12 -0.52 3.16 -20.16
C ASP A 12 -1.54 2.89 -21.27
N ASP A 13 -2.35 1.84 -21.12
CA ASP A 13 -3.26 1.39 -22.17
C ASP A 13 -4.54 2.23 -22.25
N ILE A 14 -4.77 3.14 -21.28
CA ILE A 14 -6.02 3.89 -21.18
C ILE A 14 -5.82 5.37 -20.88
N LEU A 15 -6.87 6.14 -21.21
CA LEU A 15 -7.08 7.52 -20.78
C LEU A 15 -8.48 7.63 -20.17
N LEU A 16 -8.63 8.52 -19.18
CA LEU A 16 -9.93 8.82 -18.60
C LEU A 16 -10.67 9.80 -19.49
N VAL A 17 -11.90 9.47 -19.87
CA VAL A 17 -12.77 10.36 -20.65
C VAL A 17 -13.38 11.41 -19.72
N PRO A 18 -13.24 12.72 -20.01
CA PRO A 18 -13.83 13.76 -19.18
C PRO A 18 -15.35 13.60 -19.04
N SER A 19 -15.84 13.81 -17.82
CA SER A 19 -17.27 13.83 -17.51
C SER A 19 -17.71 15.23 -17.08
N ARG A 20 -19.01 15.53 -17.20
CA ARG A 20 -19.56 16.83 -16.76
C ARG A 20 -19.33 17.01 -15.26
N SER A 21 -18.61 18.06 -14.88
CA SER A 21 -18.36 18.43 -13.48
C SER A 21 -19.29 19.56 -13.05
N PRO A 22 -19.97 19.46 -11.88
CA PRO A 22 -20.67 20.60 -11.29
C PRO A 22 -19.70 21.62 -10.67
N ASN A 23 -18.49 21.19 -10.33
CA ASN A 23 -17.46 22.04 -9.75
C ASN A 23 -16.71 22.79 -10.85
N ALA A 24 -16.56 24.10 -10.67
CA ALA A 24 -15.83 24.96 -11.59
C ALA A 24 -14.31 24.95 -11.35
N SER A 25 -13.86 24.59 -10.13
CA SER A 25 -12.46 24.69 -9.71
C SER A 25 -11.92 23.40 -9.09
N ARG A 26 -10.63 23.13 -9.30
CA ARG A 26 -9.91 22.01 -8.67
C ARG A 26 -9.77 22.21 -7.14
N LYS A 27 -9.85 23.46 -6.67
CA LYS A 27 -9.79 23.79 -5.23
C LYS A 27 -10.98 23.25 -4.44
N ASP A 28 -12.08 22.95 -5.12
CA ASP A 28 -13.31 22.45 -4.50
C ASP A 28 -13.31 20.92 -4.33
N VAL A 29 -12.28 20.24 -4.85
CA VAL A 29 -12.16 18.78 -4.81
C VAL A 29 -11.61 18.35 -3.45
N LYS A 30 -12.40 17.55 -2.72
CA LYS A 30 -11.96 16.90 -1.48
C LYS A 30 -11.29 15.57 -1.80
N LEU A 31 -10.03 15.44 -1.42
CA LEU A 31 -9.26 14.20 -1.60
C LEU A 31 -9.38 13.26 -0.40
N ASP A 32 -9.62 13.79 0.79
CA ASP A 32 -9.80 12.98 1.99
C ASP A 32 -10.99 12.03 1.86
N ARG A 33 -10.84 10.84 2.43
CA ARG A 33 -11.87 9.81 2.53
C ARG A 33 -12.06 9.40 3.97
N THR A 34 -13.28 8.99 4.30
CA THR A 34 -13.59 8.33 5.56
C THR A 34 -13.98 6.90 5.27
N TYR A 35 -13.28 5.95 5.89
CA TYR A 35 -13.58 4.52 5.79
C TYR A 35 -13.92 3.96 7.17
N LYS A 36 -14.99 3.16 7.22
CA LYS A 36 -15.34 2.34 8.38
C LYS A 36 -14.99 0.91 8.05
N PHE A 37 -14.11 0.31 8.84
CA PHE A 37 -13.60 -1.02 8.60
C PHE A 37 -14.47 -2.06 9.28
N PHE A 38 -14.80 -3.13 8.54
CA PHE A 38 -15.74 -4.14 9.01
C PHE A 38 -15.14 -5.01 10.12
N HIS A 39 -13.89 -5.47 9.97
CA HIS A 39 -13.30 -6.43 10.90
C HIS A 39 -12.74 -5.76 12.15
N SER A 40 -12.13 -4.58 12.00
CA SER A 40 -11.60 -3.81 13.14
C SER A 40 -12.60 -2.89 13.83
N ASN A 41 -13.76 -2.62 13.22
CA ASN A 41 -14.74 -1.62 13.64
C ASN A 41 -14.21 -0.18 13.77
N LYS A 42 -12.96 0.08 13.37
CA LYS A 42 -12.37 1.41 13.38
C LYS A 42 -12.88 2.27 12.23
N GLU A 43 -12.88 3.57 12.47
CA GLU A 43 -13.02 4.59 11.45
C GLU A 43 -11.65 5.23 11.19
N TRP A 44 -11.33 5.45 9.93
CA TRP A 44 -10.15 6.20 9.50
C TRP A 44 -10.57 7.33 8.57
N ASN A 45 -9.94 8.50 8.73
CA ASN A 45 -10.11 9.64 7.86
C ASN A 45 -8.75 10.17 7.40
N GLY A 46 -8.57 10.35 6.09
CA GLY A 46 -7.39 10.99 5.54
C GLY A 46 -7.23 10.84 4.04
N LEU A 47 -6.05 11.21 3.56
CA LEU A 47 -5.69 11.10 2.14
C LEU A 47 -5.32 9.65 1.85
N PRO A 48 -6.03 8.93 0.96
CA PRO A 48 -5.83 7.50 0.73
C PRO A 48 -4.60 7.17 -0.14
N VAL A 49 -3.50 7.85 0.11
CA VAL A 49 -2.19 7.61 -0.50
C VAL A 49 -1.23 7.12 0.57
N MET A 50 -0.41 6.13 0.23
CA MET A 50 0.43 5.42 1.19
C MET A 50 1.88 5.34 0.70
N ALA A 51 2.86 5.58 1.57
CA ALA A 51 4.24 5.22 1.32
C ALA A 51 4.45 3.70 1.49
N ALA A 52 5.13 3.08 0.53
CA ALA A 52 5.40 1.65 0.52
C ALA A 52 6.37 1.23 1.63
N ASN A 53 6.19 0.02 2.16
CA ASN A 53 7.00 -0.57 3.23
C ASN A 53 8.39 -1.07 2.79
N MET A 54 9.06 -0.29 1.95
CA MET A 54 10.40 -0.54 1.44
C MET A 54 11.46 0.14 2.32
N ASP A 55 12.67 -0.39 2.33
CA ASP A 55 13.74 0.06 3.23
C ASP A 55 14.04 1.55 3.08
N THR A 56 14.01 2.06 1.86
CA THR A 56 14.29 3.46 1.55
C THR A 56 13.08 4.38 1.62
N THR A 57 11.85 3.86 1.56
CA THR A 57 10.63 4.69 1.45
C THR A 57 9.76 4.64 2.71
N GLY A 58 9.62 3.47 3.33
CA GLY A 58 8.85 3.25 4.56
C GLY A 58 9.62 3.67 5.80
N THR A 59 10.08 4.91 5.85
CA THR A 59 10.98 5.42 6.89
C THR A 59 10.23 6.22 7.95
N PHE A 60 10.87 6.46 9.09
CA PHE A 60 10.30 7.35 10.12
C PHE A 60 10.21 8.81 9.66
N ALA A 61 11.17 9.27 8.85
CA ALA A 61 11.15 10.62 8.29
C ALA A 61 9.98 10.80 7.30
N MET A 62 9.77 9.82 6.41
CA MET A 62 8.61 9.79 5.53
C MET A 62 7.30 9.73 6.32
N GLY A 63 7.27 8.92 7.39
CA GLY A 63 6.18 8.89 8.36
C GLY A 63 5.84 10.26 8.90
N SER A 64 6.85 10.99 9.38
CA SER A 64 6.68 12.33 9.97
C SER A 64 6.14 13.34 8.96
N GLU A 65 6.64 13.31 7.72
CA GLU A 65 6.21 14.25 6.69
C GLU A 65 4.80 13.95 6.18
N LEU A 66 4.47 12.68 5.92
CA LEU A 66 3.14 12.30 5.42
C LEU A 66 2.02 12.50 6.44
N LEU A 67 2.33 12.60 7.74
CA LEU A 67 1.36 13.02 8.75
C LEU A 67 0.80 14.43 8.47
N ASN A 68 1.60 15.35 7.92
CA ASN A 68 1.15 16.70 7.55
C ASN A 68 0.06 16.68 6.45
N PHE A 69 0.01 15.61 5.66
CA PHE A 69 -0.96 15.40 4.60
C PHE A 69 -2.09 14.45 4.99
N ASN A 70 -2.11 13.99 6.24
CA ASN A 70 -3.00 12.94 6.72
C ASN A 70 -2.94 11.68 5.82
N ALA A 71 -1.75 11.39 5.28
CA ALA A 71 -1.45 10.24 4.44
C ALA A 71 -0.74 9.15 5.27
N ILE A 72 -0.68 7.95 4.74
CA ILE A 72 -0.17 6.78 5.48
C ILE A 72 1.27 6.47 5.10
N THR A 73 2.05 6.03 6.08
CA THR A 73 3.36 5.41 5.84
C THR A 73 3.36 4.01 6.42
N CYS A 74 3.48 3.00 5.57
CA CYS A 74 3.79 1.65 6.05
C CYS A 74 5.30 1.58 6.28
N LEU A 75 5.73 1.43 7.53
CA LEU A 75 7.15 1.35 7.87
C LEU A 75 7.78 0.09 7.28
N ASN A 76 9.04 0.14 6.87
CA ASN A 76 9.77 -1.07 6.51
C ASN A 76 9.81 -2.05 7.70
N LYS A 77 9.87 -3.35 7.40
CA LYS A 77 9.84 -4.40 8.42
C LYS A 77 11.14 -4.53 9.22
N HIS A 78 12.23 -3.90 8.76
CA HIS A 78 13.59 -4.09 9.27
C HIS A 78 13.90 -3.27 10.54
N TYR A 79 13.11 -2.24 10.85
CA TYR A 79 13.24 -1.55 12.14
C TYR A 79 12.95 -2.48 13.33
N SER A 80 13.68 -2.30 14.43
CA SER A 80 13.43 -3.02 15.68
C SER A 80 12.17 -2.51 16.39
N SER A 81 11.61 -3.32 17.30
CA SER A 81 10.49 -2.91 18.15
C SER A 81 10.82 -1.65 18.96
N GLU A 82 12.03 -1.55 19.50
CA GLU A 82 12.44 -0.40 20.33
C GLU A 82 12.46 0.90 19.55
N LYS A 83 12.96 0.88 18.30
CA LYS A 83 12.95 2.07 17.42
C LYS A 83 11.53 2.51 17.09
N ILE A 84 10.66 1.55 16.76
CA ILE A 84 9.26 1.84 16.46
C ILE A 84 8.56 2.42 17.71
N ILE A 85 8.70 1.79 18.87
CA ILE A 85 8.12 2.27 20.13
C ILE A 85 8.60 3.70 20.42
N SER A 86 9.91 3.96 20.28
CA SER A 86 10.49 5.29 20.52
C SER A 86 9.87 6.35 19.58
N PHE A 87 9.69 6.01 18.30
CA PHE A 87 9.03 6.89 17.33
C PHE A 87 7.58 7.22 17.72
N TYR A 88 6.79 6.20 18.12
CA TYR A 88 5.40 6.38 18.53
C TYR A 88 5.23 7.15 19.85
N GLN A 89 6.22 7.11 20.73
CA GLN A 89 6.21 7.87 21.98
C GLN A 89 6.60 9.33 21.78
N TYR A 90 7.39 9.64 20.75
CA TYR A 90 7.85 10.99 20.47
C TYR A 90 6.87 11.79 19.61
N SER A 91 6.19 11.12 18.68
CA SER A 91 5.28 11.77 17.73
C SER A 91 3.84 11.66 18.24
N ASP A 92 3.27 12.78 18.68
CA ASP A 92 1.85 12.85 19.02
C ASP A 92 1.02 12.50 17.76
N CYS A 93 0.26 11.40 17.81
CA CYS A 93 -0.63 10.90 16.75
C CYS A 93 0.04 10.15 15.57
N CYS A 94 0.47 8.90 15.80
CA CYS A 94 0.98 7.98 14.76
C CYS A 94 -0.08 7.08 14.11
N SER A 95 -1.36 7.44 14.08
CA SER A 95 -2.41 6.54 13.55
C SER A 95 -2.22 6.18 12.06
N ASN A 96 -1.55 7.06 11.32
CA ASN A 96 -1.22 6.86 9.91
C ASN A 96 0.19 6.34 9.67
N VAL A 97 0.96 6.07 10.71
CA VAL A 97 2.20 5.30 10.58
C VAL A 97 1.87 3.87 10.95
N TRP A 98 2.07 2.93 10.02
CA TRP A 98 1.64 1.55 10.13
C TRP A 98 2.86 0.65 10.29
N VAL A 99 2.72 -0.41 11.08
CA VAL A 99 3.82 -1.37 11.30
C VAL A 99 3.70 -2.51 10.31
N SER A 100 4.75 -2.72 9.51
CA SER A 100 4.78 -3.84 8.57
C SER A 100 5.36 -5.11 9.19
N ALA A 101 4.83 -6.25 8.76
CA ALA A 101 5.19 -7.58 9.25
C ALA A 101 5.20 -8.60 8.10
N GLY A 102 6.10 -9.57 8.17
CA GLY A 102 6.03 -10.79 7.37
C GLY A 102 5.12 -11.85 8.03
N MET A 103 5.49 -13.13 7.84
CA MET A 103 4.81 -14.29 8.46
C MET A 103 5.69 -15.06 9.45
N SER A 104 6.85 -14.51 9.83
CA SER A 104 7.73 -15.21 10.76
C SER A 104 7.22 -15.12 12.20
N ASN A 105 7.65 -16.04 13.07
CA ASN A 105 7.35 -15.95 14.50
C ASN A 105 7.93 -14.66 15.11
N MET A 106 9.07 -14.18 14.60
CA MET A 106 9.68 -12.94 15.07
C MET A 106 8.83 -11.71 14.74
N ASP A 107 8.18 -11.70 13.57
CA ASP A 107 7.27 -10.62 13.19
C ASP A 107 6.12 -10.48 14.19
N ILE A 108 5.54 -11.60 14.61
CA ILE A 108 4.42 -11.56 15.56
C ILE A 108 4.87 -11.19 16.98
N ILE A 109 6.03 -11.67 17.41
CA ILE A 109 6.61 -11.29 18.70
C ILE A 109 6.84 -9.78 18.74
N LYS A 110 7.39 -9.20 17.66
CA LYS A 110 7.60 -7.77 17.52
C LYS A 110 6.29 -6.98 17.61
N LEU A 111 5.22 -7.42 16.93
CA LEU A 111 3.91 -6.76 17.03
C LEU A 111 3.33 -6.80 18.44
N ILE A 112 3.49 -7.92 19.15
CA ILE A 112 3.04 -8.08 20.54
C ILE A 112 3.80 -7.14 21.47
N GLU A 113 5.12 -7.07 21.32
CA GLU A 113 5.98 -6.21 22.12
C GLU A 113 5.61 -4.74 21.95
N ILE A 114 5.46 -4.29 20.70
CA ILE A 114 5.03 -2.92 20.37
C ILE A 114 3.68 -2.63 21.01
N SER A 115 2.69 -3.51 20.80
CA SER A 115 1.33 -3.30 21.30
C SER A 115 1.27 -3.24 22.83
N ASN A 116 1.98 -4.16 23.51
CA ASN A 116 2.06 -4.18 24.97
C ASN A 116 2.71 -2.91 25.52
N LYS A 117 3.76 -2.42 24.86
CA LYS A 117 4.49 -1.24 25.32
C LYS A 117 3.73 0.07 25.07
N LEU A 118 2.97 0.15 23.97
CA LEU A 118 2.14 1.31 23.64
C LEU A 118 0.79 1.32 24.38
N GLY A 119 0.31 0.16 24.83
CA GLY A 119 -1.02 0.02 25.45
C GLY A 119 -2.18 -0.02 24.44
N TYR A 120 -1.89 0.02 23.15
CA TYR A 120 -2.82 -0.17 22.05
C TYR A 120 -2.09 -0.80 20.86
N THR A 121 -2.83 -1.40 19.93
CA THR A 121 -2.24 -1.97 18.73
C THR A 121 -2.23 -0.95 17.59
N PRO A 122 -1.05 -0.65 17.00
CA PRO A 122 -0.96 0.10 15.75
C PRO A 122 -1.67 -0.60 14.59
N ASN A 123 -1.91 0.13 13.50
CA ASN A 123 -2.39 -0.50 12.27
C ASN A 123 -1.25 -1.33 11.63
N ILE A 124 -1.62 -2.42 10.96
CA ILE A 124 -0.69 -3.48 10.55
C ILE A 124 -0.72 -3.65 9.03
N CYS A 125 0.45 -3.72 8.40
CA CYS A 125 0.63 -4.09 7.00
C CYS A 125 1.35 -5.44 6.90
N ILE A 126 0.62 -6.53 6.63
CA ILE A 126 1.21 -7.85 6.43
C ILE A 126 1.62 -7.98 4.96
N ASP A 127 2.92 -8.02 4.70
CA ASP A 127 3.48 -8.00 3.36
C ASP A 127 4.35 -9.22 3.08
N ILE A 128 3.92 -10.02 2.09
CA ILE A 128 4.65 -11.17 1.59
C ILE A 128 4.64 -11.21 0.06
N ALA A 129 5.68 -11.83 -0.51
CA ALA A 129 5.83 -11.94 -1.95
C ALA A 129 4.76 -12.82 -2.64
N ASN A 130 4.19 -13.80 -1.92
CA ASN A 130 3.20 -14.73 -2.47
C ASN A 130 2.02 -14.94 -1.52
N GLY A 131 0.94 -14.17 -1.73
CA GLY A 131 -0.30 -14.28 -0.97
C GLY A 131 -1.14 -15.54 -1.24
N TYR A 132 -0.81 -16.36 -2.24
CA TYR A 132 -1.67 -17.46 -2.72
C TYR A 132 -1.49 -18.77 -1.94
N THR A 133 -1.32 -18.68 -0.61
CA THR A 133 -1.15 -19.87 0.23
C THR A 133 -2.21 -19.91 1.32
N GLU A 134 -2.75 -21.10 1.61
CA GLU A 134 -3.66 -21.32 2.74
C GLU A 134 -3.03 -20.87 4.07
N LYS A 135 -1.73 -21.11 4.22
CA LYS A 135 -0.94 -20.65 5.36
C LYS A 135 -1.03 -19.13 5.56
N PHE A 136 -1.08 -18.35 4.48
CA PHE A 136 -1.19 -16.89 4.58
C PHE A 136 -2.56 -16.44 5.08
N VAL A 137 -3.63 -17.04 4.56
CA VAL A 137 -5.00 -16.78 5.03
C VAL A 137 -5.12 -17.10 6.52
N GLY A 138 -4.67 -18.29 6.93
CA GLY A 138 -4.68 -18.71 8.33
C GLY A 138 -3.80 -17.82 9.22
N TYR A 139 -2.67 -17.33 8.71
CA TYR A 139 -1.85 -16.37 9.45
C TYR A 139 -2.57 -15.04 9.66
N CYS A 140 -3.22 -14.48 8.62
CA CYS A 140 -4.00 -13.26 8.75
C CYS A 140 -5.14 -13.41 9.77
N ALA A 141 -5.85 -14.54 9.73
CA ALA A 141 -6.91 -14.85 10.68
C ALA A 141 -6.40 -14.86 12.13
N MET A 142 -5.24 -15.48 12.36
CA MET A 142 -4.60 -15.51 13.68
C MET A 142 -4.11 -14.13 14.12
N VAL A 143 -3.55 -13.31 13.21
CA VAL A 143 -3.20 -11.91 13.52
C VAL A 143 -4.45 -11.11 13.89
N ARG A 144 -5.57 -11.26 13.17
CA ARG A 144 -6.86 -10.64 13.50
C ARG A 144 -7.34 -11.04 14.89
N GLU A 145 -7.33 -12.33 15.23
CA GLU A 145 -7.73 -12.82 16.55
C GLU A 145 -6.89 -12.17 17.66
N LYS A 146 -5.58 -12.05 17.41
CA LYS A 146 -4.63 -11.49 18.38
C LYS A 146 -4.71 -9.97 18.52
N PHE A 147 -5.14 -9.29 17.46
CA PHE A 147 -5.20 -7.83 17.36
C PHE A 147 -6.56 -7.37 16.80
N PRO A 148 -7.67 -7.61 17.52
CA PRO A 148 -9.02 -7.43 16.98
C PRO A 148 -9.32 -5.98 16.56
N GLU A 149 -8.72 -5.00 17.25
CA GLU A 149 -8.93 -3.57 17.00
C GLU A 149 -7.98 -2.99 15.93
N ALA A 150 -6.98 -3.73 15.44
CA ALA A 150 -6.03 -3.16 14.47
C ALA A 150 -6.67 -3.10 13.07
N ILE A 151 -6.47 -2.01 12.32
CA ILE A 151 -6.74 -2.07 10.88
C ILE A 151 -5.66 -2.95 10.26
N ILE A 152 -6.07 -4.01 9.57
CA ILE A 152 -5.13 -4.97 8.95
C ILE A 152 -5.20 -4.84 7.44
N MET A 153 -4.07 -4.47 6.84
CA MET A 153 -3.85 -4.65 5.41
C MET A 153 -2.98 -5.86 5.15
N ALA A 154 -3.29 -6.64 4.13
CA ALA A 154 -2.51 -7.83 3.79
C ALA A 154 -2.39 -8.06 2.28
N GLY A 155 -1.22 -8.53 1.84
CA GLY A 155 -0.98 -8.94 0.46
C GLY A 155 0.45 -9.45 0.22
N ASN A 156 0.92 -9.60 -1.02
CA ASN A 156 0.25 -9.17 -2.26
C ASN A 156 -0.49 -10.29 -3.00
N VAL A 157 -1.62 -9.90 -3.60
CA VAL A 157 -2.45 -10.74 -4.48
C VAL A 157 -2.86 -9.95 -5.72
N CYS A 158 -3.43 -10.61 -6.72
CA CYS A 158 -3.86 -9.93 -7.96
C CYS A 158 -5.14 -10.52 -8.58
N THR A 159 -5.90 -11.34 -7.85
CA THR A 159 -7.12 -11.96 -8.37
C THR A 159 -8.32 -11.84 -7.42
N PRO A 160 -9.55 -11.73 -7.95
CA PRO A 160 -10.79 -11.66 -7.18
C PRO A 160 -10.96 -12.74 -6.11
N GLU A 161 -10.57 -13.97 -6.44
CA GLU A 161 -10.78 -15.14 -5.56
C GLU A 161 -9.93 -15.01 -4.29
N MET A 162 -8.65 -14.64 -4.44
CA MET A 162 -7.75 -14.52 -3.30
C MET A 162 -8.04 -13.26 -2.46
N VAL A 163 -8.52 -12.18 -3.08
CA VAL A 163 -9.03 -11.01 -2.37
C VAL A 163 -10.21 -11.40 -1.48
N SER A 164 -11.16 -12.14 -2.04
CA SER A 164 -12.33 -12.61 -1.29
C SER A 164 -11.94 -13.52 -0.13
N GLU A 165 -10.99 -14.42 -0.36
CA GLU A 165 -10.47 -15.34 0.65
C GLU A 165 -9.85 -14.60 1.85
N LEU A 166 -9.00 -13.60 1.59
CA LEU A 166 -8.35 -12.82 2.64
C LEU A 166 -9.35 -12.01 3.46
N ILE A 167 -10.38 -11.46 2.83
CA ILE A 167 -11.43 -10.70 3.54
C ILE A 167 -12.27 -11.66 4.39
N LEU A 168 -12.84 -12.70 3.78
CA LEU A 168 -13.80 -13.59 4.45
C LEU A 168 -13.17 -14.48 5.52
N HIS A 169 -11.99 -15.03 5.23
CA HIS A 169 -11.35 -16.04 6.08
C HIS A 169 -10.11 -15.51 6.81
N GLY A 170 -9.44 -14.50 6.26
CA GLY A 170 -8.30 -13.84 6.91
C GLY A 170 -8.68 -12.69 7.84
N GLY A 171 -9.91 -12.15 7.76
CA GLY A 171 -10.32 -10.98 8.54
C GLY A 171 -9.54 -9.70 8.19
N VAL A 172 -9.10 -9.61 6.93
CA VAL A 172 -8.31 -8.50 6.39
C VAL A 172 -9.24 -7.34 6.01
N ASP A 173 -8.93 -6.14 6.48
CA ASP A 173 -9.71 -4.93 6.19
C ASP A 173 -9.39 -4.35 4.81
N ILE A 174 -8.11 -4.40 4.41
CA ILE A 174 -7.62 -3.87 3.12
C ILE A 174 -6.74 -4.90 2.44
N VAL A 175 -7.08 -5.34 1.23
CA VAL A 175 -6.23 -6.27 0.47
C VAL A 175 -5.28 -5.50 -0.43
N LYS A 176 -3.98 -5.79 -0.32
CA LYS A 176 -2.92 -5.16 -1.13
C LYS A 176 -2.80 -5.87 -2.48
N VAL A 177 -3.12 -5.15 -3.55
CA VAL A 177 -3.27 -5.65 -4.91
C VAL A 177 -2.09 -5.23 -5.77
N GLY A 178 -1.33 -6.20 -6.27
CA GLY A 178 -0.25 -5.96 -7.23
C GLY A 178 0.82 -7.05 -7.19
N ILE A 179 0.99 -7.76 -8.30
CA ILE A 179 2.11 -8.71 -8.50
C ILE A 179 2.89 -8.34 -9.76
N GLY A 180 4.11 -7.88 -9.56
CA GLY A 180 4.99 -7.44 -10.64
C GLY A 180 4.83 -6.01 -11.20
N PRO A 181 3.99 -5.09 -10.70
CA PRO A 181 3.86 -3.76 -11.29
C PRO A 181 4.91 -2.75 -10.77
N GLY A 182 5.60 -3.05 -9.67
CA GLY A 182 6.57 -2.13 -9.05
C GLY A 182 7.75 -1.82 -9.98
N SER A 183 8.26 -0.59 -9.93
CA SER A 183 9.37 -0.13 -10.79
C SER A 183 10.65 -0.96 -10.64
N ALA A 184 10.98 -1.36 -9.40
CA ALA A 184 12.12 -2.23 -9.10
C ALA A 184 11.79 -3.73 -9.20
N CYS A 185 10.54 -4.09 -9.53
CA CYS A 185 10.08 -5.47 -9.46
C CYS A 185 10.45 -6.24 -10.74
N THR A 186 11.18 -7.33 -10.58
CA THR A 186 11.56 -8.22 -11.71
C THR A 186 10.73 -9.51 -11.77
N THR A 187 9.69 -9.66 -10.94
CA THR A 187 8.91 -10.91 -10.81
C THR A 187 8.33 -11.39 -12.14
N ARG A 188 7.69 -10.50 -12.92
CA ARG A 188 7.14 -10.86 -14.25
C ARG A 188 8.22 -11.42 -15.18
N LEU A 189 9.39 -10.75 -15.21
CA LEU A 189 10.51 -11.13 -16.06
C LEU A 189 11.17 -12.44 -15.61
N LYS A 190 11.33 -12.65 -14.30
CA LYS A 190 12.04 -13.79 -13.73
C LYS A 190 11.18 -15.05 -13.63
N THR A 191 9.88 -14.91 -13.36
CA THR A 191 8.99 -16.04 -13.04
C THR A 191 7.86 -16.24 -14.05
N GLY A 192 7.58 -15.24 -14.89
CA GLY A 192 6.39 -15.22 -15.74
C GLY A 192 5.07 -14.97 -14.98
N VAL A 193 5.12 -14.75 -13.66
CA VAL A 193 3.94 -14.54 -12.82
C VAL A 193 3.70 -13.04 -12.62
N GLY A 194 2.47 -12.60 -12.90
CA GLY A 194 2.01 -11.26 -12.63
C GLY A 194 0.66 -10.98 -13.30
N TYR A 195 0.17 -9.75 -13.12
CA TYR A 195 -1.08 -9.30 -13.72
C TYR A 195 -0.99 -7.80 -14.03
N PRO A 196 -1.40 -7.32 -15.22
CA PRO A 196 -1.45 -5.88 -15.52
C PRO A 196 -2.26 -5.11 -14.46
N GLN A 197 -1.68 -4.01 -13.98
CA GLN A 197 -2.08 -3.47 -12.67
C GLN A 197 -3.49 -2.89 -12.70
N LEU A 198 -3.83 -2.14 -13.75
CA LEU A 198 -5.16 -1.55 -13.87
C LEU A 198 -6.26 -2.62 -13.89
N SER A 199 -6.10 -3.69 -14.69
CA SER A 199 -7.05 -4.80 -14.68
C SER A 199 -7.13 -5.51 -13.33
N ALA A 200 -5.99 -5.71 -12.64
CA ALA A 200 -5.99 -6.29 -11.30
C ALA A 200 -6.85 -5.46 -10.34
N ILE A 201 -6.67 -4.13 -10.34
CA ILE A 201 -7.43 -3.20 -9.49
C ILE A 201 -8.93 -3.28 -9.79
N ILE A 202 -9.33 -3.23 -11.07
CA ILE A 202 -10.74 -3.27 -11.48
C ILE A 202 -11.41 -4.57 -11.00
N GLU A 203 -10.77 -5.71 -11.24
CA GLU A 203 -11.34 -7.02 -10.92
C GLU A 203 -11.35 -7.26 -9.40
N CYS A 204 -10.27 -6.90 -8.70
CA CYS A 204 -10.15 -7.08 -7.26
C CYS A 204 -11.05 -6.14 -6.46
N SER A 205 -11.19 -4.88 -6.87
CA SER A 205 -12.11 -3.92 -6.23
C SER A 205 -13.55 -4.38 -6.38
N HIS A 206 -13.93 -4.89 -7.56
CA HIS A 206 -15.28 -5.42 -7.77
C HIS A 206 -15.60 -6.56 -6.79
N ALA A 207 -14.65 -7.47 -6.57
CA ALA A 207 -14.81 -8.53 -5.58
C ALA A 207 -14.91 -7.98 -4.15
N ALA A 208 -13.92 -7.19 -3.71
CA ALA A 208 -13.89 -6.64 -2.36
C ALA A 208 -15.14 -5.81 -2.02
N HIS A 209 -15.57 -4.93 -2.93
CA HIS A 209 -16.73 -4.05 -2.73
C HIS A 209 -18.07 -4.78 -2.86
N GLY A 210 -18.08 -5.93 -3.55
CA GLY A 210 -19.23 -6.82 -3.66
C GLY A 210 -19.48 -7.66 -2.40
N LEU A 211 -18.45 -7.88 -1.58
CA LEU A 211 -18.59 -8.56 -0.29
C LEU A 211 -19.19 -7.62 0.76
N LYS A 212 -20.41 -7.95 1.19
CA LYS A 212 -21.18 -7.15 2.15
C LYS A 212 -21.79 -8.01 3.25
N SER A 213 -21.87 -7.43 4.43
CA SER A 213 -22.71 -7.88 5.53
C SER A 213 -23.62 -6.72 5.89
N ASP A 214 -24.93 -6.94 5.71
CA ASP A 214 -25.94 -5.87 5.63
C ASP A 214 -25.52 -4.80 4.58
N GLU A 215 -25.55 -3.52 4.96
CA GLU A 215 -25.17 -2.39 4.10
C GLU A 215 -23.68 -2.05 4.14
N LYS A 216 -22.86 -2.80 4.91
CA LYS A 216 -21.43 -2.51 5.09
C LYS A 216 -20.58 -3.37 4.14
N ARG A 217 -19.64 -2.72 3.44
CA ARG A 217 -18.56 -3.42 2.74
C ARG A 217 -17.68 -4.14 3.76
N MET A 218 -17.32 -5.38 3.45
CA MET A 218 -16.47 -6.19 4.34
C MET A 218 -14.98 -5.88 4.16
N GLY A 219 -14.55 -5.52 2.96
CA GLY A 219 -13.16 -5.18 2.69
C GLY A 219 -12.99 -4.13 1.62
N LEU A 220 -11.78 -3.57 1.58
CA LEU A 220 -11.29 -2.56 0.66
C LEU A 220 -10.03 -3.08 -0.05
N ILE A 221 -9.54 -2.35 -1.06
CA ILE A 221 -8.28 -2.67 -1.72
C ILE A 221 -7.28 -1.51 -1.73
N CYS A 222 -6.01 -1.85 -1.70
CA CYS A 222 -4.90 -0.94 -1.95
C CYS A 222 -4.20 -1.31 -3.26
N ALA A 223 -4.18 -0.41 -4.23
CA ALA A 223 -3.38 -0.54 -5.45
C ALA A 223 -1.90 -0.33 -5.11
N ASP A 224 -1.09 -1.39 -5.15
CA ASP A 224 0.32 -1.36 -4.77
C ASP A 224 1.25 -1.50 -5.98
N GLY A 225 1.98 -0.43 -6.28
CA GLY A 225 2.94 -0.36 -7.37
C GLY A 225 2.33 -0.02 -8.74
N GLY A 226 3.20 0.21 -9.72
CA GLY A 226 2.85 0.53 -11.12
C GLY A 226 2.60 2.01 -11.40
N CYS A 227 2.29 2.83 -10.40
CA CYS A 227 2.13 4.26 -10.59
C CYS A 227 3.50 4.95 -10.75
N ARG A 228 3.68 5.69 -11.84
CA ARG A 228 4.93 6.45 -12.13
C ARG A 228 4.70 7.95 -12.15
N LEU A 229 3.48 8.38 -12.46
CA LEU A 229 3.09 9.77 -12.56
C LEU A 229 1.71 9.99 -11.91
N PRO A 230 1.35 11.23 -11.54
CA PRO A 230 0.07 11.52 -10.89
C PRO A 230 -1.16 11.04 -11.67
N ALA A 231 -1.09 10.97 -13.01
CA ALA A 231 -2.20 10.46 -13.81
C ALA A 231 -2.45 8.96 -13.56
N ASP A 232 -1.43 8.16 -13.25
CA ASP A 232 -1.60 6.74 -12.92
C ASP A 232 -2.33 6.58 -11.59
N VAL A 233 -2.02 7.43 -10.60
CA VAL A 233 -2.75 7.48 -9.32
C VAL A 233 -4.22 7.82 -9.56
N CYS A 234 -4.51 8.80 -10.43
CA CYS A 234 -5.88 9.10 -10.82
C CYS A 234 -6.58 7.91 -11.50
N LYS A 235 -5.86 7.18 -12.37
CA LYS A 235 -6.38 5.98 -13.04
C LYS A 235 -6.62 4.84 -12.05
N ALA A 236 -5.77 4.65 -11.04
CA ALA A 236 -5.95 3.65 -9.99
C ALA A 236 -7.22 3.92 -9.16
N PHE A 237 -7.45 5.17 -8.73
CA PHE A 237 -8.71 5.54 -8.07
C PHE A 237 -9.92 5.41 -9.01
N ALA A 238 -9.79 5.79 -10.29
CA ALA A 238 -10.86 5.60 -11.28
C ALA A 238 -11.18 4.11 -11.54
N ALA A 239 -10.20 3.23 -11.35
CA ALA A 239 -10.35 1.78 -11.36
C ALA A 239 -10.95 1.20 -10.05
N ASN A 240 -11.42 2.05 -9.13
CA ASN A 240 -11.99 1.71 -7.82
C ASN A 240 -10.99 1.18 -6.77
N ALA A 241 -9.72 1.57 -6.84
CA ALA A 241 -8.85 1.44 -5.67
C ALA A 241 -9.37 2.31 -4.51
N ASP A 242 -9.36 1.80 -3.27
CA ASP A 242 -9.70 2.62 -2.09
C ASP A 242 -8.48 3.37 -1.55
N PHE A 243 -7.29 2.77 -1.73
CA PHE A 243 -5.98 3.31 -1.40
C PHE A 243 -4.98 3.08 -2.55
N VAL A 244 -3.97 3.93 -2.66
CA VAL A 244 -2.85 3.77 -3.60
C VAL A 244 -1.53 3.82 -2.84
N MET A 245 -0.71 2.78 -2.97
CA MET A 245 0.61 2.67 -2.35
C MET A 245 1.72 2.99 -3.36
N LEU A 246 2.62 3.88 -2.95
CA LEU A 246 3.68 4.46 -3.77
C LEU A 246 5.04 4.16 -3.17
N GLY A 247 5.89 3.48 -3.95
CA GLY A 247 7.33 3.35 -3.69
C GLY A 247 8.12 4.33 -4.54
N GLY A 248 8.32 4.00 -5.81
CA GLY A 248 9.18 4.76 -6.74
C GLY A 248 8.83 6.24 -6.90
N MET A 249 7.56 6.65 -6.78
CA MET A 249 7.17 8.07 -6.83
C MET A 249 7.66 8.87 -5.61
N LEU A 250 7.97 8.20 -4.49
CA LEU A 250 8.45 8.80 -3.25
C LEU A 250 9.95 8.54 -3.01
N ALA A 251 10.55 7.56 -3.68
CA ALA A 251 11.94 7.13 -3.47
C ALA A 251 13.02 8.21 -3.73
N GLY A 252 12.66 9.31 -4.41
CA GLY A 252 13.55 10.44 -4.72
C GLY A 252 13.34 11.66 -3.83
N THR A 253 12.80 11.49 -2.62
CA THR A 253 12.54 12.59 -1.68
C THR A 253 13.61 12.67 -0.59
N ASP A 254 13.64 13.78 0.15
CA ASP A 254 14.62 14.00 1.23
C ASP A 254 14.35 13.06 2.42
N GLU A 255 13.09 12.67 2.62
CA GLU A 255 12.60 11.83 3.70
C GLU A 255 12.91 10.34 3.53
N CYS A 256 13.39 9.93 2.36
CA CYS A 256 13.84 8.57 2.15
C CYS A 256 15.05 8.21 3.05
N GLU A 257 15.34 6.93 3.13
CA GLU A 257 16.64 6.40 3.57
C GLU A 257 17.44 6.01 2.31
N GLY A 258 18.77 5.96 2.40
CA GLY A 258 19.65 5.77 1.24
C GLY A 258 20.50 6.99 0.93
N GLU A 259 21.48 6.81 0.05
CA GLU A 259 22.45 7.86 -0.31
C GLU A 259 22.03 8.53 -1.62
N TRP A 260 22.23 9.84 -1.71
CA TRP A 260 22.05 10.58 -2.96
C TRP A 260 23.18 10.25 -3.92
N GLU A 261 22.84 9.71 -5.09
CA GLU A 261 23.77 9.55 -6.20
C GLU A 261 23.48 10.63 -7.26
N TYR A 262 24.55 11.26 -7.73
CA TYR A 262 24.51 12.31 -8.74
C TYR A 262 25.16 11.76 -10.01
N GLU A 263 24.38 11.66 -11.09
CA GLU A 263 24.90 11.28 -12.41
C GLU A 263 25.08 12.53 -13.28
N GLU A 264 26.28 12.73 -13.80
CA GLU A 264 26.56 13.76 -14.80
C GLU A 264 26.21 13.22 -16.19
N HIS A 265 25.11 13.71 -16.78
CA HIS A 265 24.79 13.44 -18.17
C HIS A 265 25.43 14.49 -19.08
N TYR A 266 26.39 14.07 -19.89
CA TYR A 266 26.97 14.90 -20.96
C TYR A 266 26.00 14.92 -22.14
N VAL A 267 25.19 15.97 -22.24
CA VAL A 267 24.49 16.31 -23.48
C VAL A 267 25.45 17.17 -24.29
N GLU A 268 25.72 16.81 -25.55
CA GLU A 268 26.60 17.58 -26.44
C GLU A 268 26.23 19.09 -26.37
N GLU A 269 27.18 19.88 -25.85
CA GLU A 269 27.17 21.35 -25.68
C GLU A 269 26.11 21.96 -24.72
N GLU A 270 26.14 21.59 -23.43
CA GLU A 270 26.00 22.49 -22.25
C GLU A 270 25.77 21.64 -20.97
N VAL A 271 26.49 21.93 -19.89
CA VAL A 271 26.31 21.22 -18.61
C VAL A 271 24.96 21.62 -18.01
N LYS A 272 24.01 20.67 -17.98
CA LYS A 272 22.81 20.72 -17.13
C LYS A 272 22.78 19.46 -16.26
N VAL A 273 22.91 19.62 -14.95
CA VAL A 273 22.57 18.56 -13.99
C VAL A 273 21.08 18.28 -14.14
N THR A 274 20.70 17.05 -14.52
CA THR A 274 19.32 16.71 -14.90
C THR A 274 18.69 15.58 -14.08
N GLY A 275 19.42 14.94 -13.17
CA GLY A 275 18.86 13.88 -12.34
C GLY A 275 19.63 13.64 -11.04
N ALA A 276 18.88 13.38 -9.98
CA ALA A 276 19.35 12.81 -8.72
C ALA A 276 18.43 11.64 -8.38
N MET A 277 18.99 10.48 -8.05
CA MET A 277 18.24 9.31 -7.59
C MET A 277 18.93 8.71 -6.37
N ARG A 278 18.16 8.10 -5.47
CA ARG A 278 18.71 7.32 -4.36
C ARG A 278 18.80 5.85 -4.75
N THR A 279 19.93 5.22 -4.45
CA THR A 279 20.15 3.79 -4.67
C THR A 279 19.92 2.99 -3.39
N GLU A 280 19.41 1.76 -3.56
CA GLU A 280 19.40 0.75 -2.50
C GLU A 280 20.79 0.09 -2.41
N LYS A 281 21.32 -0.09 -1.19
CA LYS A 281 22.57 -0.84 -0.96
C LYS A 281 22.33 -2.34 -0.90
#